data_AF-A0A8H6AVJ8-F1
#
_entry.id   AF-A0A8H6AVJ8-F1
#
_cell.length_a   1.000
_cell.length_b   1.000
_cell.length_c   1.000
_cell.angle_alpha   90.00
_cell.angle_beta   90.00
_cell.angle_gamma   90.00
#
_symmetry.space_group_name_H-M   'P 1'
#
loop_
_entity.id
_entity.type
_entity.pdbx_description
1 polymer ?
#
loop_
_entity_poly.entity_id
_entity_poly.type
_entity_poly.pdbx_seq_one_letter_code
_entity_poly.pdbx_strand_id
1 'polypeptide(L)'
;MTPPMLNGMDPTDSATSPAEHNTTPTTLYSWRPPSPPHIHIPPLSGSDTSITLSKYRGLDDEQETREILSVITQGQNVAVEKPDWKYEMRRHIQAILSFLYLGPSSGAREIETLRREGITMLLVIRDTKTAQARILSGAKVAKQLGIEAGAIDVSGNMELIAAFPKAIQTINDHLIRVFRHRNPRGVNSQPLAATPKVLLFCESGNERSAAVAVAYVMATYELGLIEAIQYVQNQRFCIAFDDEMKHTLLNFHQLLEARRSVTQTRQAETTVSYKSKRRLELDDDDGDVDMGQQDDRDRFSGRTKFAPFM
;
A
#
# COMPACT_ATOMS: atom_id res chain seq x y z
N MET A 1 7.97 -10.49 62.20
CA MET A 1 8.09 -11.93 61.93
C MET A 1 7.97 -12.13 60.43
N THR A 2 9.12 -12.24 59.77
CA THR A 2 9.31 -12.49 58.33
C THR A 2 9.95 -13.88 58.19
N PRO A 3 9.53 -14.72 57.23
CA PRO A 3 10.12 -16.05 57.05
C PRO A 3 11.39 -16.01 56.18
N PRO A 4 12.27 -17.03 56.27
CA PRO A 4 13.57 -17.05 55.61
C PRO A 4 13.51 -17.62 54.17
N MET A 5 14.50 -17.23 53.37
CA MET A 5 14.76 -17.71 52.03
C MET A 5 15.36 -19.13 52.05
N LEU A 6 14.92 -19.96 51.10
CA LEU A 6 15.48 -21.29 50.81
C LEU A 6 16.42 -21.17 49.59
N ASN A 7 17.68 -21.48 49.82
CA ASN A 7 18.71 -21.75 48.82
C ASN A 7 18.42 -23.07 48.08
N GLY A 8 18.86 -23.14 46.82
CA GLY A 8 19.23 -24.40 46.17
C GLY A 8 18.99 -24.44 44.67
N MET A 9 20.05 -24.28 43.86
CA MET A 9 20.61 -25.37 43.04
C MET A 9 21.76 -24.83 42.16
N ASP A 10 22.93 -25.45 42.26
CA ASP A 10 24.14 -25.19 41.46
C ASP A 10 23.96 -25.57 39.98
N PRO A 11 24.56 -24.82 39.02
CA PRO A 11 24.54 -25.14 37.60
C PRO A 11 25.81 -25.90 37.20
N THR A 12 25.95 -27.14 37.64
CA THR A 12 27.00 -28.04 37.12
C THR A 12 26.43 -29.41 36.86
N ASP A 13 25.77 -29.57 35.71
CA ASP A 13 25.60 -30.91 35.13
C ASP A 13 25.71 -30.82 33.60
N SER A 14 26.96 -30.81 33.14
CA SER A 14 27.35 -30.76 31.74
C SER A 14 27.38 -32.19 31.21
N ALA A 15 26.27 -32.67 30.63
CA ALA A 15 26.28 -33.87 29.81
C ALA A 15 26.91 -33.56 28.45
N THR A 16 28.23 -33.74 28.34
CA THR A 16 28.99 -33.65 27.09
C THR A 16 28.69 -34.85 26.19
N SER A 17 28.00 -34.62 25.08
CA SER A 17 28.08 -35.49 23.89
C SER A 17 29.22 -34.99 23.00
N PRO A 18 30.06 -35.85 22.41
CA PRO A 18 31.14 -35.41 21.53
C PRO A 18 30.57 -35.15 20.14
N ALA A 19 30.12 -33.91 19.90
CA ALA A 19 29.78 -33.45 18.56
C ALA A 19 31.00 -32.78 17.94
N GLU A 20 31.23 -33.16 16.70
CA GLU A 20 32.38 -32.87 15.86
C GLU A 20 32.64 -31.37 15.65
N HIS A 21 33.88 -31.10 15.27
CA HIS A 21 34.49 -29.79 15.03
C HIS A 21 33.65 -28.82 14.17
N ASN A 22 33.68 -27.56 14.62
CA ASN A 22 33.57 -26.31 13.83
C ASN A 22 32.18 -25.79 13.47
N THR A 23 31.30 -25.62 14.46
CA THR A 23 30.25 -24.59 14.35
C THR A 23 30.23 -23.74 15.61
N THR A 24 30.88 -22.58 15.55
CA THR A 24 30.74 -21.56 16.59
C THR A 24 29.34 -20.93 16.45
N PRO A 25 28.48 -21.02 17.48
CA PRO A 25 27.18 -20.37 17.43
C PRO A 25 27.39 -18.86 17.30
N THR A 26 26.80 -18.25 16.27
CA THR A 26 26.95 -16.81 15.99
C THR A 26 26.35 -15.93 17.09
N THR A 27 25.46 -16.49 17.92
CA THR A 27 24.80 -15.79 19.03
C THR A 27 24.51 -16.75 20.19
N LEU A 28 24.36 -16.21 21.41
CA LEU A 28 23.94 -16.97 22.58
C LEU A 28 22.51 -17.49 22.40
N TYR A 29 22.29 -18.74 22.82
CA TYR A 29 20.95 -19.34 22.82
C TYR A 29 19.99 -18.52 23.69
N SER A 30 18.84 -18.14 23.12
CA SER A 30 17.79 -17.42 23.84
C SER A 30 16.48 -18.19 23.84
N TRP A 31 15.84 -18.31 25.01
CA TRP A 31 14.53 -18.95 25.18
C TRP A 31 13.35 -18.17 24.58
N ARG A 32 13.60 -16.99 24.02
CA ARG A 32 12.60 -16.20 23.31
C ARG A 32 12.64 -16.52 21.82
N PRO A 33 11.49 -16.55 21.13
CA PRO A 33 11.45 -16.57 19.68
C PRO A 33 12.32 -15.43 19.11
N PRO A 34 12.98 -15.63 17.96
CA PRO A 34 13.72 -14.55 17.31
C PRO A 34 12.75 -13.41 16.97
N SER A 35 13.19 -12.17 17.23
CA SER A 35 12.45 -10.99 16.79
C SER A 35 12.36 -10.98 15.26
N PRO A 36 11.26 -10.47 14.67
CA PRO A 36 11.15 -10.30 13.23
C PRO A 36 12.36 -9.54 12.67
N PRO A 37 12.82 -9.87 11.45
CA PRO A 37 14.00 -9.23 10.87
C PRO A 37 13.75 -7.74 10.66
N HIS A 38 14.75 -6.91 10.97
CA HIS A 38 14.68 -5.47 10.78
C HIS A 38 14.63 -5.11 9.30
N ILE A 39 13.67 -4.25 8.91
CA ILE A 39 13.63 -3.68 7.56
C ILE A 39 14.35 -2.34 7.59
N HIS A 40 15.58 -2.33 7.06
CA HIS A 40 16.39 -1.13 6.92
C HIS A 40 15.92 -0.32 5.70
N ILE A 41 15.62 0.97 5.92
CA ILE A 41 15.23 1.91 4.88
C ILE A 41 16.42 2.83 4.66
N PRO A 42 17.20 2.65 3.57
CA PRO A 42 18.36 3.49 3.35
C PRO A 42 17.93 4.95 3.09
N PRO A 43 18.68 5.94 3.57
CA PRO A 43 18.43 7.33 3.21
C PRO A 43 18.69 7.52 1.70
N LEU A 44 17.83 8.30 1.04
CA LEU A 44 18.09 8.78 -0.32
C LEU A 44 19.37 9.62 -0.30
N SER A 45 20.47 9.05 -0.79
CA SER A 45 21.80 9.65 -0.77
C SER A 45 22.30 9.78 -2.21
N GLY A 46 22.40 11.01 -2.71
CA GLY A 46 22.92 11.34 -4.04
C GLY A 46 21.92 12.05 -4.95
N SER A 47 22.45 12.87 -5.88
CA SER A 47 21.71 13.64 -6.89
C SER A 47 20.97 12.78 -7.93
N ASP A 48 21.22 11.47 -7.98
CA ASP A 48 20.76 10.58 -9.06
C ASP A 48 19.65 9.59 -8.66
N THR A 49 19.13 9.63 -7.43
CA THR A 49 18.04 8.72 -7.01
C THR A 49 16.66 9.35 -7.20
N SER A 50 16.32 9.71 -8.44
CA SER A 50 14.97 10.20 -8.76
C SER A 50 13.99 9.02 -8.82
N ILE A 51 13.09 8.92 -7.84
CA ILE A 51 11.99 7.96 -7.86
C ILE A 51 10.99 8.44 -8.93
N THR A 52 10.85 7.67 -10.00
CA THR A 52 9.89 7.97 -11.09
C THR A 52 8.56 7.31 -10.80
N LEU A 53 7.49 8.09 -10.81
CA LEU A 53 6.13 7.60 -10.58
C LEU A 53 5.51 7.13 -11.89
N SER A 54 5.18 5.84 -11.96
CA SER A 54 4.55 5.21 -13.14
C SER A 54 3.15 5.78 -13.44
N LYS A 55 2.65 5.59 -14.65
CA LYS A 55 1.25 5.94 -14.97
C LYS A 55 0.29 5.05 -14.18
N TYR A 56 -0.82 5.62 -13.71
CA TYR A 56 -1.89 4.86 -13.08
C TYR A 56 -2.43 3.77 -14.02
N ARG A 57 -2.39 2.52 -13.55
CA ARG A 57 -2.82 1.35 -14.32
C ARG A 57 -4.26 0.94 -14.07
N GLY A 58 -4.78 1.16 -12.86
CA GLY A 58 -6.15 0.83 -12.45
C GLY A 58 -6.48 -0.66 -12.62
N LEU A 59 -6.00 -1.51 -11.71
CA LEU A 59 -6.31 -2.94 -11.73
C LEU A 59 -7.80 -3.14 -11.42
N ASP A 60 -8.52 -3.81 -12.31
CA ASP A 60 -9.98 -4.07 -12.22
C ASP A 60 -10.88 -2.82 -12.28
N ASP A 61 -10.32 -1.63 -12.58
CA ASP A 61 -11.11 -0.41 -12.73
C ASP A 61 -11.83 -0.37 -14.09
N GLU A 62 -13.04 0.19 -14.08
CA GLU A 62 -13.74 0.55 -15.31
C GLU A 62 -12.93 1.56 -16.14
N GLN A 63 -13.09 1.54 -17.46
CA GLN A 63 -12.32 2.38 -18.40
C GLN A 63 -12.38 3.87 -18.03
N GLU A 64 -13.57 4.39 -17.72
CA GLU A 64 -13.76 5.80 -17.36
C GLU A 64 -13.04 6.14 -16.05
N THR A 65 -13.17 5.28 -15.03
CA THR A 65 -12.49 5.44 -13.74
C THR A 65 -10.97 5.50 -13.92
N ARG A 66 -10.43 4.59 -14.73
CA ARG A 66 -9.01 4.56 -15.06
C ARG A 66 -8.56 5.83 -15.77
N GLU A 67 -9.34 6.34 -16.71
CA GLU A 67 -9.04 7.59 -17.41
C GLU A 67 -9.02 8.79 -16.46
N ILE A 68 -10.06 8.95 -15.65
CA ILE A 68 -10.18 10.03 -14.65
C ILE A 68 -9.00 10.00 -13.68
N LEU A 69 -8.77 8.85 -13.04
CA LEU A 69 -7.66 8.70 -12.09
C LEU A 69 -6.34 8.88 -12.79
N SER A 70 -6.18 8.41 -14.03
CA SER A 70 -4.96 8.67 -14.80
C SER A 70 -4.74 10.16 -15.03
N VAL A 71 -5.76 10.97 -15.27
CA VAL A 71 -5.60 12.43 -15.44
C VAL A 71 -5.24 13.11 -14.13
N ILE A 72 -5.88 12.72 -13.02
CA ILE A 72 -5.61 13.29 -11.69
C ILE A 72 -4.20 12.92 -11.21
N THR A 73 -3.76 11.70 -11.52
CA THR A 73 -2.45 11.16 -11.13
C THR A 73 -1.33 11.47 -12.12
N GLN A 74 -1.66 11.87 -13.36
CA GLN A 74 -0.71 12.35 -14.36
C GLN A 74 -0.13 13.70 -13.91
N GLY A 75 1.20 13.81 -13.90
CA GLY A 75 1.91 15.04 -13.52
C GLY A 75 2.82 14.92 -12.31
N GLN A 76 3.35 13.72 -12.02
CA GLN A 76 4.20 13.48 -10.84
C GLN A 76 5.59 12.93 -11.19
N ASN A 77 6.07 13.10 -12.43
CA ASN A 77 7.46 12.83 -12.84
C ASN A 77 8.49 13.80 -12.23
N VAL A 78 8.11 14.58 -11.21
CA VAL A 78 9.00 15.57 -10.62
C VAL A 78 9.90 14.83 -9.65
N ALA A 79 11.17 14.65 -10.06
CA ALA A 79 12.28 14.44 -9.14
C ALA A 79 12.07 15.38 -7.96
N VAL A 80 11.73 14.82 -6.80
CA VAL A 80 11.41 15.61 -5.61
C VAL A 80 12.71 16.23 -5.16
N GLU A 81 12.94 17.50 -5.54
CA GLU A 81 13.99 18.30 -4.95
C GLU A 81 13.83 18.20 -3.43
N LYS A 82 14.89 17.73 -2.76
CA LYS A 82 14.89 17.56 -1.31
C LYS A 82 14.61 18.92 -0.68
N PRO A 83 13.44 19.15 -0.07
CA PRO A 83 13.18 20.43 0.58
C PRO A 83 14.14 20.59 1.76
N ASP A 84 14.61 21.81 2.01
CA ASP A 84 15.34 22.15 3.25
C ASP A 84 14.38 22.04 4.44
N TRP A 85 14.22 20.82 4.95
CA TRP A 85 13.20 20.48 5.93
C TRP A 85 13.58 21.03 7.31
N LYS A 86 12.68 21.82 7.89
CA LYS A 86 12.84 22.39 9.24
C LYS A 86 11.93 21.68 10.24
N TYR A 87 12.37 21.56 11.48
CA TYR A 87 11.63 20.83 12.53
C TYR A 87 10.19 21.33 12.72
N GLU A 88 9.96 22.62 12.54
CA GLU A 88 8.66 23.29 12.65
C GLU A 88 7.65 22.75 11.61
N MET A 89 8.14 22.32 10.44
CA MET A 89 7.30 21.79 9.36
C MET A 89 6.49 20.57 9.82
N ARG A 90 6.94 19.82 10.85
CA ARG A 90 6.17 18.69 11.41
C ARG A 90 4.74 19.04 11.83
N ARG A 91 4.48 20.31 12.16
CA ARG A 91 3.16 20.82 12.60
C ARG A 91 2.21 21.16 11.47
N HIS A 92 2.73 21.32 10.25
CA HIS A 92 1.98 21.70 9.07
C HIS A 92 1.64 20.48 8.21
N ILE A 93 0.68 20.65 7.32
CA ILE A 93 0.37 19.68 6.26
C ILE A 93 1.42 19.81 5.14
N GLN A 94 1.82 18.69 4.53
CA GLN A 94 2.65 18.68 3.32
C GLN A 94 1.95 17.96 2.19
N ALA A 95 2.18 18.41 0.97
CA ALA A 95 1.81 17.67 -0.23
C ALA A 95 2.74 16.45 -0.36
N ILE A 96 2.16 15.26 -0.36
CA ILE A 96 2.87 14.02 -0.74
C ILE A 96 2.75 13.82 -2.25
N LEU A 97 1.56 14.07 -2.79
CA LEU A 97 1.27 14.12 -4.21
C LEU A 97 0.52 15.43 -4.53
N SER A 98 0.37 15.79 -5.81
CA SER A 98 -0.39 16.97 -6.24
C SER A 98 -1.83 17.03 -5.70
N PHE A 99 -2.42 15.87 -5.41
CA PHE A 99 -3.78 15.71 -4.90
C PHE A 99 -3.84 15.07 -3.50
N LEU A 100 -2.72 14.64 -2.92
CA LEU A 100 -2.69 13.92 -1.65
C LEU A 100 -1.77 14.62 -0.65
N TYR A 101 -2.35 15.13 0.42
CA TYR A 101 -1.65 15.81 1.50
C TYR A 101 -1.61 14.93 2.74
N LEU A 102 -0.59 15.12 3.57
CA LEU A 102 -0.40 14.43 4.83
C LEU A 102 -0.09 15.44 5.94
N GLY A 103 -0.66 15.24 7.12
CA GLY A 103 -0.29 16.08 8.27
C GLY A 103 -0.88 15.66 9.61
N PRO A 104 -0.56 16.41 10.67
CA PRO A 104 -1.10 16.21 12.00
C PRO A 104 -2.52 16.73 12.13
N SER A 105 -3.20 16.33 13.20
CA SER A 105 -4.53 16.82 13.56
C SER A 105 -4.59 18.33 13.78
N SER A 106 -3.47 18.98 14.17
CA SER A 106 -3.37 20.44 14.27
C SER A 106 -3.49 21.10 12.89
N GLY A 107 -2.79 20.59 11.89
CA GLY A 107 -2.84 21.10 10.52
C GLY A 107 -4.22 20.90 9.89
N ALA A 108 -4.89 19.79 10.20
CA ALA A 108 -6.27 19.53 9.77
C ALA A 108 -7.32 20.49 10.40
N ARG A 109 -6.93 21.34 11.36
CA ARG A 109 -7.78 22.38 11.96
C ARG A 109 -7.49 23.78 11.44
N GLU A 110 -6.43 23.97 10.65
CA GLU A 110 -6.04 25.26 10.08
C GLU A 110 -6.88 25.61 8.86
N ILE A 111 -8.06 26.18 9.09
CA ILE A 111 -9.06 26.49 8.06
C ILE A 111 -8.48 27.31 6.89
N GLU A 112 -7.65 28.30 7.19
CA GLU A 112 -7.07 29.18 6.17
C GLU A 112 -6.05 28.45 5.29
N THR A 113 -5.21 27.61 5.90
CA THR A 113 -4.30 26.73 5.18
C THR A 113 -5.07 25.76 4.28
N LEU A 114 -6.11 25.10 4.80
CA LEU A 114 -6.94 24.16 4.03
C LEU A 114 -7.64 24.83 2.85
N ARG A 115 -8.15 26.06 3.04
CA ARG A 115 -8.78 26.85 1.99
C ARG A 115 -7.77 27.26 0.92
N ARG A 116 -6.61 27.77 1.32
CA ARG A 116 -5.53 28.20 0.41
C ARG A 116 -5.03 27.04 -0.45
N GLU A 117 -4.81 25.87 0.16
CA GLU A 117 -4.38 24.68 -0.57
C GLU A 117 -5.49 24.08 -1.44
N GLY A 118 -6.76 24.41 -1.18
CA GLY A 118 -7.90 23.91 -1.94
C GLY A 118 -8.27 22.46 -1.59
N ILE A 119 -8.10 22.05 -0.33
CA ILE A 119 -8.44 20.70 0.14
C ILE A 119 -9.95 20.47 -0.01
N THR A 120 -10.34 19.34 -0.60
CA THR A 120 -11.73 18.94 -0.87
C THR A 120 -12.23 17.82 0.03
N MET A 121 -11.33 17.12 0.71
CA MET A 121 -11.68 16.09 1.70
C MET A 121 -10.69 16.05 2.85
N LEU A 122 -11.21 15.87 4.06
CA LEU A 122 -10.47 15.50 5.26
C LEU A 122 -10.71 14.01 5.57
N LEU A 123 -9.68 13.19 5.49
CA LEU A 123 -9.76 11.77 5.81
C LEU A 123 -8.92 11.46 7.06
N VAL A 124 -9.60 11.16 8.17
CA VAL A 124 -8.94 10.82 9.43
C VAL A 124 -8.69 9.31 9.53
N ILE A 125 -7.48 8.93 9.94
CA ILE A 125 -7.15 7.56 10.34
C ILE A 125 -6.92 7.59 11.85
N ARG A 126 -7.77 6.90 12.61
CA ARG A 126 -7.76 6.99 14.07
C ARG A 126 -8.05 5.66 14.74
N ASP A 127 -7.72 5.61 16.03
CA ASP A 127 -8.03 4.48 16.87
C ASP A 127 -9.54 4.36 17.08
N THR A 128 -10.08 3.16 17.20
CA THR A 128 -11.49 2.94 17.56
C THR A 128 -11.83 3.59 18.92
N LYS A 129 -10.88 3.61 19.88
CA LYS A 129 -11.08 4.30 21.17
C LYS A 129 -11.17 5.81 20.99
N THR A 130 -10.29 6.39 20.18
CA THR A 130 -10.31 7.82 19.82
C THR A 130 -11.60 8.16 19.05
N ALA A 131 -12.07 7.24 18.21
CA ALA A 131 -13.32 7.38 17.46
C ALA A 131 -14.54 7.41 18.38
N GLN A 132 -14.63 6.48 19.33
CA GLN A 132 -15.70 6.42 20.34
C GLN A 132 -15.75 7.69 21.19
N ALA A 133 -14.59 8.22 21.56
CA ALA A 133 -14.48 9.48 22.29
C ALA A 133 -14.80 10.73 21.44
N ARG A 134 -15.08 10.58 20.13
CA ARG A 134 -15.23 11.67 19.14
C ARG A 134 -14.04 12.64 19.10
N ILE A 135 -12.89 12.18 19.58
CA ILE A 135 -11.64 12.92 19.55
C ILE A 135 -11.09 12.82 18.12
N LEU A 136 -10.31 13.82 17.71
CA LEU A 136 -9.67 13.87 16.38
C LEU A 136 -10.62 13.98 15.17
N SER A 137 -11.86 14.45 15.36
CA SER A 137 -12.79 14.63 14.24
C SER A 137 -12.47 15.89 13.40
N GLY A 138 -12.34 15.71 12.08
CA GLY A 138 -12.29 16.80 11.11
C GLY A 138 -13.66 17.35 10.71
N ALA A 139 -14.76 16.74 11.18
CA ALA A 139 -16.11 17.00 10.66
C ALA A 139 -16.58 18.45 10.85
N LYS A 140 -16.23 19.09 11.98
CA LYS A 140 -16.58 20.50 12.22
C LYS A 140 -15.90 21.44 11.23
N VAL A 141 -14.61 21.21 10.99
CA VAL A 141 -13.79 22.00 10.06
C VAL A 141 -14.26 21.77 8.63
N ALA A 142 -14.50 20.50 8.27
CA ALA A 142 -15.03 20.14 6.97
C ALA A 142 -16.38 20.81 6.67
N LYS A 143 -17.31 20.79 7.64
CA LYS A 143 -18.59 21.48 7.54
C LYS A 143 -18.43 22.99 7.36
N GLN A 144 -17.48 23.61 8.04
CA GLN A 144 -17.22 25.05 7.93
C GLN A 144 -16.62 25.43 6.57
N LEU A 145 -15.84 24.54 5.96
CA LEU A 145 -15.26 24.73 4.62
C LEU A 145 -16.19 24.27 3.49
N GLY A 146 -17.28 23.56 3.79
CA GLY A 146 -18.15 22.95 2.79
C GLY A 146 -17.48 21.80 2.04
N ILE A 147 -16.57 21.08 2.71
CA ILE A 147 -15.79 19.97 2.15
C ILE A 147 -16.19 18.65 2.80
N GLU A 148 -15.77 17.54 2.20
CA GLU A 148 -16.10 16.21 2.70
C GLU A 148 -15.25 15.81 3.90
N ALA A 149 -15.83 15.06 4.84
CA ALA A 149 -15.10 14.39 5.90
C ALA A 149 -15.33 12.89 5.84
N GLY A 150 -14.25 12.12 5.88
CA GLY A 150 -14.25 10.66 6.02
C GLY A 150 -13.46 10.23 7.25
N ALA A 151 -13.73 9.03 7.73
CA ALA A 151 -13.00 8.42 8.83
C ALA A 151 -12.74 6.94 8.56
N ILE A 152 -11.56 6.49 8.96
CA ILE A 152 -11.14 5.09 8.97
C ILE A 152 -10.73 4.78 10.40
N ASP A 153 -11.60 4.04 11.07
CA ASP A 153 -11.43 3.65 12.46
C ASP A 153 -10.78 2.26 12.48
N VAL A 154 -9.63 2.14 13.13
CA VAL A 154 -8.85 0.90 13.26
C VAL A 154 -8.49 0.67 14.72
N SER A 155 -8.60 -0.56 15.21
CA SER A 155 -8.26 -0.91 16.60
C SER A 155 -6.76 -1.08 16.84
N GLY A 156 -5.96 -1.23 15.79
CA GLY A 156 -4.51 -1.39 15.85
C GLY A 156 -3.90 -1.69 14.48
N ASN A 157 -2.60 -1.99 14.45
CA ASN A 157 -1.83 -2.25 13.22
C ASN A 157 -2.36 -3.46 12.43
N MET A 158 -2.79 -4.51 13.13
CA MET A 158 -3.35 -5.72 12.51
C MET A 158 -4.65 -5.44 11.72
N GLU A 159 -5.47 -4.49 12.15
CA GLU A 159 -6.67 -4.08 11.40
C GLU A 159 -6.34 -3.07 10.29
N LEU A 160 -5.22 -2.33 10.44
CA LEU A 160 -4.79 -1.33 9.47
C LEU A 160 -4.51 -1.94 8.08
N ILE A 161 -3.95 -3.15 8.02
CA ILE A 161 -3.72 -3.83 6.73
C ILE A 161 -5.01 -4.08 5.96
N ALA A 162 -6.07 -4.49 6.66
CA ALA A 162 -7.39 -4.70 6.08
C ALA A 162 -8.07 -3.37 5.72
N ALA A 163 -7.68 -2.28 6.38
CA ALA A 163 -8.20 -0.95 6.12
C ALA A 163 -7.54 -0.26 4.91
N PHE A 164 -6.33 -0.65 4.48
CA PHE A 164 -5.65 0.00 3.34
C PHE A 164 -6.48 -0.01 2.05
N PRO A 165 -7.06 -1.13 1.58
CA PRO A 165 -7.89 -1.12 0.38
C PRO A 165 -9.09 -0.17 0.51
N LYS A 166 -9.75 -0.18 1.67
CA LYS A 166 -10.88 0.71 1.96
C LYS A 166 -10.46 2.18 1.95
N ALA A 167 -9.28 2.49 2.48
CA ALA A 167 -8.74 3.84 2.48
C ALA A 167 -8.47 4.34 1.07
N ILE A 168 -7.79 3.52 0.26
CA ILE A 168 -7.49 3.82 -1.14
C ILE A 168 -8.77 4.01 -1.93
N GLN A 169 -9.76 3.13 -1.77
CA GLN A 169 -11.06 3.26 -2.40
C GLN A 169 -11.76 4.56 -2.00
N THR A 170 -11.77 4.90 -0.71
CA THR A 170 -12.40 6.14 -0.23
C THR A 170 -11.75 7.39 -0.86
N ILE A 171 -10.42 7.39 -0.98
CA ILE A 171 -9.66 8.46 -1.65
C ILE A 171 -10.07 8.52 -3.13
N ASN A 172 -9.99 7.42 -3.85
CA ASN A 172 -10.29 7.35 -5.28
C ASN A 172 -11.74 7.76 -5.58
N ASP A 173 -12.71 7.25 -4.84
CA ASP A 173 -14.13 7.56 -4.98
C ASP A 173 -14.39 9.06 -4.81
N HIS A 174 -13.73 9.70 -3.83
CA HIS A 174 -13.82 11.14 -3.64
C HIS A 174 -13.22 11.91 -4.82
N LEU A 175 -12.01 11.54 -5.26
CA LEU A 175 -11.33 12.17 -6.39
C LEU A 175 -12.21 12.09 -7.65
N ILE A 176 -12.76 10.93 -7.96
CA ILE A 176 -13.64 10.70 -9.11
C ILE A 176 -14.91 11.53 -9.00
N ARG A 177 -15.59 11.51 -7.84
CA ARG A 177 -16.85 12.24 -7.64
C ARG A 177 -16.67 13.74 -7.83
N VAL A 178 -15.64 14.32 -7.22
CA VAL A 178 -15.36 15.76 -7.35
C VAL A 178 -14.92 16.10 -8.78
N PHE A 179 -14.13 15.24 -9.42
CA PHE A 179 -13.72 15.43 -10.80
C PHE A 179 -14.93 15.44 -11.75
N ARG A 180 -15.84 14.47 -11.63
CA ARG A 180 -17.09 14.40 -12.43
C ARG A 180 -17.97 15.62 -12.22
N HIS A 181 -18.13 16.07 -10.98
CA HIS A 181 -18.92 17.26 -10.67
C HIS A 181 -18.31 18.54 -11.28
N ARG A 182 -16.98 18.66 -11.29
CA ARG A 182 -16.27 19.83 -11.85
C ARG A 182 -16.15 19.80 -13.37
N ASN A 183 -16.16 18.61 -13.98
CA ASN A 183 -15.98 18.41 -15.42
C ASN A 183 -17.16 17.64 -16.03
N PRO A 184 -18.36 18.25 -16.11
CA PRO A 184 -19.56 17.59 -16.65
C PRO A 184 -19.46 17.28 -18.15
N ARG A 185 -18.49 17.87 -18.86
CA ARG A 185 -18.22 17.63 -20.29
C ARG A 185 -17.26 16.45 -20.54
N GLY A 186 -16.89 15.71 -19.50
CA GLY A 186 -16.04 14.53 -19.57
C GLY A 186 -14.54 14.84 -19.49
N VAL A 187 -13.72 13.78 -19.62
CA VAL A 187 -12.25 13.82 -19.44
C VAL A 187 -11.53 14.70 -20.49
N ASN A 188 -12.18 14.96 -21.63
CA ASN A 188 -11.61 15.69 -22.77
C ASN A 188 -11.72 17.23 -22.67
N SER A 189 -12.43 17.76 -21.66
CA SER A 189 -12.38 19.20 -21.40
C SER A 189 -11.06 19.55 -20.72
N GLN A 190 -10.27 20.45 -21.33
CA GLN A 190 -9.03 20.96 -20.75
C GLN A 190 -9.23 21.34 -19.28
N PRO A 191 -8.32 20.97 -18.36
CA PRO A 191 -8.51 21.14 -16.93
C PRO A 191 -8.37 22.62 -16.55
N LEU A 192 -9.47 23.37 -16.66
CA LEU A 192 -9.55 24.73 -16.12
C LEU A 192 -10.04 24.73 -14.66
N ALA A 193 -10.50 23.57 -14.14
CA ALA A 193 -10.93 23.39 -12.77
C ALA A 193 -9.82 22.81 -11.90
N ALA A 194 -9.69 23.34 -10.67
CA ALA A 194 -8.71 22.86 -9.68
C ALA A 194 -8.85 21.35 -9.45
N THR A 195 -7.72 20.64 -9.36
CA THR A 195 -7.68 19.21 -9.03
C THR A 195 -8.32 18.97 -7.66
N PRO A 196 -9.08 17.88 -7.48
CA PRO A 196 -9.54 17.48 -6.15
C PRO A 196 -8.33 17.11 -5.28
N LYS A 197 -8.40 17.43 -3.97
CA LYS A 197 -7.28 17.27 -3.04
C LYS A 197 -7.76 16.66 -1.72
N VAL A 198 -7.11 15.60 -1.28
CA VAL A 198 -7.42 14.90 -0.03
C VAL A 198 -6.32 15.14 0.99
N LEU A 199 -6.69 15.50 2.22
CA LEU A 199 -5.77 15.53 3.36
C LEU A 199 -5.97 14.28 4.21
N LEU A 200 -4.92 13.45 4.26
CA LEU A 200 -4.78 12.37 5.23
C LEU A 200 -4.22 12.91 6.54
N PHE A 201 -4.86 12.58 7.66
CA PHE A 201 -4.32 12.95 8.95
C PHE A 201 -4.62 11.93 10.04
N CYS A 202 -3.73 11.87 11.01
CA CYS A 202 -3.95 11.20 12.30
C CYS A 202 -3.57 12.18 13.41
N GLU A 203 -3.24 11.71 14.60
CA GLU A 203 -2.87 12.59 15.72
C GLU A 203 -1.62 13.41 15.42
N SER A 204 -0.51 12.71 15.14
CA SER A 204 0.81 13.27 14.84
C SER A 204 1.08 13.46 13.34
N GLY A 205 0.35 12.75 12.47
CA GLY A 205 0.62 12.71 11.04
C GLY A 205 1.85 11.91 10.63
N ASN A 206 2.43 11.10 11.52
CA ASN A 206 3.70 10.40 11.29
C ASN A 206 3.57 8.87 11.19
N GLU A 207 2.49 8.29 11.71
CA GLU A 207 2.30 6.85 11.81
C GLU A 207 1.16 6.40 10.88
N ARG A 208 -0.04 6.14 11.43
CA ARG A 208 -1.17 5.54 10.69
C ARG A 208 -1.57 6.25 9.40
N SER A 209 -1.69 7.58 9.40
CA SER A 209 -2.02 8.33 8.19
C SER A 209 -0.88 8.30 7.17
N ALA A 210 0.37 8.26 7.63
CA ALA A 210 1.55 8.11 6.78
C ALA A 210 1.61 6.69 6.17
N ALA A 211 1.28 5.66 6.93
CA ALA A 211 1.19 4.29 6.44
C ALA A 211 0.13 4.16 5.35
N VAL A 212 -1.05 4.79 5.51
CA VAL A 212 -2.06 4.87 4.44
C VAL A 212 -1.54 5.61 3.21
N ALA A 213 -0.78 6.71 3.39
CA ALA A 213 -0.17 7.43 2.26
C ALA A 213 0.84 6.55 1.49
N VAL A 214 1.70 5.82 2.21
CA VAL A 214 2.65 4.86 1.61
C VAL A 214 1.92 3.73 0.89
N ALA A 215 0.91 3.13 1.53
CA ALA A 215 0.08 2.08 0.92
C ALA A 215 -0.62 2.59 -0.37
N TYR A 216 -1.11 3.83 -0.37
CA TYR A 216 -1.69 4.46 -1.55
C TYR A 216 -0.68 4.62 -2.67
N VAL A 217 0.54 5.08 -2.37
CA VAL A 217 1.61 5.23 -3.36
C VAL A 217 1.99 3.87 -3.96
N MET A 218 2.15 2.84 -3.14
CA MET A 218 2.46 1.47 -3.61
C MET A 218 1.35 0.90 -4.51
N ALA A 219 0.09 1.13 -4.15
CA ALA A 219 -1.05 0.65 -4.93
C ALA A 219 -1.22 1.40 -6.26
N THR A 220 -0.97 2.71 -6.26
CA THR A 220 -1.25 3.61 -7.40
C THR A 220 -0.10 3.63 -8.41
N TYR A 221 1.15 3.64 -7.93
CA TYR A 221 2.35 3.85 -8.75
C TYR A 221 3.24 2.61 -8.87
N GLU A 222 2.79 1.48 -8.33
CA GLU A 222 3.49 0.19 -8.35
C GLU A 222 4.88 0.19 -7.69
N LEU A 223 5.18 1.16 -6.82
CA LEU A 223 6.46 1.23 -6.11
C LEU A 223 6.64 0.08 -5.10
N GLY A 224 7.90 -0.30 -4.91
CA GLY A 224 8.32 -1.18 -3.82
C GLY A 224 8.15 -0.52 -2.45
N LEU A 225 8.19 -1.32 -1.38
CA LEU A 225 8.10 -0.82 0.00
C LEU A 225 9.13 0.29 0.30
N ILE A 226 10.40 0.02 -0.03
CA ILE A 226 11.51 0.92 0.29
C ILE A 226 11.34 2.25 -0.47
N GLU A 227 11.10 2.17 -1.78
CA GLU A 227 10.90 3.35 -2.64
C GLU A 227 9.70 4.18 -2.18
N ALA A 228 8.58 3.52 -1.86
CA ALA A 228 7.39 4.23 -1.40
C ALA A 228 7.62 4.95 -0.07
N ILE A 229 8.30 4.33 0.90
CA ILE A 229 8.63 5.01 2.17
C ILE A 229 9.60 6.16 1.92
N GLN A 230 10.65 5.94 1.13
CA GLN A 230 11.61 6.98 0.76
C GLN A 230 10.93 8.18 0.08
N TYR A 231 10.00 7.92 -0.84
CA TYR A 231 9.25 8.95 -1.53
C TYR A 231 8.44 9.83 -0.56
N VAL A 232 7.64 9.20 0.31
CA VAL A 232 6.80 9.94 1.27
C VAL A 232 7.68 10.63 2.32
N GLN A 233 8.77 10.00 2.75
CA GLN A 233 9.73 10.58 3.70
C GLN A 233 10.48 11.78 3.11
N ASN A 234 10.74 11.82 1.81
CA ASN A 234 11.36 12.99 1.19
C ASN A 234 10.45 14.23 1.24
N GLN A 235 9.13 14.03 1.17
CA GLN A 235 8.13 15.10 1.28
C GLN A 235 7.86 15.50 2.74
N ARG A 236 7.76 14.50 3.63
CA ARG A 236 7.57 14.69 5.07
C ARG A 236 8.61 13.88 5.84
N PHE A 237 9.76 14.50 6.08
CA PHE A 237 10.94 13.87 6.70
C PHE A 237 10.68 13.27 8.08
N CYS A 238 9.72 13.81 8.84
CA CYS A 238 9.42 13.37 10.20
C CYS A 238 8.53 12.11 10.29
N ILE A 239 8.24 11.44 9.17
CA ILE A 239 7.60 10.13 9.21
C ILE A 239 8.58 9.12 9.81
N ALA A 240 8.09 8.32 10.74
CA ALA A 240 8.86 7.28 11.39
C ALA A 240 7.98 6.05 11.56
N PHE A 241 8.42 4.94 10.99
CA PHE A 241 7.75 3.65 11.12
C PHE A 241 8.59 2.73 12.00
N ASP A 242 7.93 2.08 12.96
CA ASP A 242 8.49 0.92 13.64
C ASP A 242 8.53 -0.28 12.69
N ASP A 243 9.19 -1.36 13.13
CA ASP A 243 9.34 -2.54 12.29
C ASP A 243 8.01 -3.27 12.06
N GLU A 244 7.08 -3.20 13.01
CA GLU A 244 5.74 -3.78 12.87
C GLU A 244 4.98 -3.13 11.71
N MET A 245 5.00 -1.79 11.62
CA MET A 245 4.37 -1.06 10.52
C MET A 245 5.07 -1.34 9.19
N LYS A 246 6.40 -1.43 9.16
CA LYS A 246 7.14 -1.79 7.94
C LYS A 246 6.79 -3.19 7.44
N HIS A 247 6.68 -4.17 8.34
CA HIS A 247 6.22 -5.52 7.99
C HIS A 247 4.77 -5.53 7.54
N THR A 248 3.91 -4.72 8.15
CA THR A 248 2.51 -4.56 7.72
C THR A 248 2.42 -4.01 6.29
N LEU A 249 3.22 -2.99 5.97
CA LEU A 249 3.32 -2.45 4.62
C LEU A 249 3.97 -3.43 3.64
N LEU A 250 4.96 -4.22 4.07
CA LEU A 250 5.56 -5.29 3.26
C LEU A 250 4.52 -6.35 2.88
N ASN A 251 3.73 -6.81 3.85
CA ASN A 251 2.66 -7.77 3.60
C ASN A 251 1.63 -7.19 2.62
N PHE A 252 1.28 -5.91 2.78
CA PHE A 252 0.41 -5.23 1.82
C PHE A 252 1.02 -5.15 0.41
N HIS A 253 2.33 -4.90 0.29
CA HIS A 253 3.04 -4.94 -0.99
C HIS A 253 2.85 -6.29 -1.69
N GLN A 254 3.11 -7.38 -0.97
CA GLN A 254 2.99 -8.73 -1.49
C GLN A 254 1.56 -9.07 -1.91
N LEU A 255 0.56 -8.58 -1.16
CA LEU A 255 -0.84 -8.70 -1.56
C LEU A 255 -1.13 -7.96 -2.88
N LEU A 256 -0.55 -6.78 -3.10
CA LEU A 256 -0.69 -6.05 -4.37
C LEU A 256 -0.02 -6.80 -5.52
N GLU A 257 1.18 -7.34 -5.33
CA GLU A 257 1.89 -8.14 -6.34
C GLU A 257 1.10 -9.41 -6.70
N ALA A 258 0.60 -10.13 -5.69
CA ALA A 258 -0.23 -11.32 -5.90
C ALA A 258 -1.49 -10.99 -6.71
N ARG A 259 -2.18 -9.89 -6.39
CA ARG A 259 -3.36 -9.43 -7.13
C ARG A 259 -3.03 -9.11 -8.59
N ARG A 260 -1.89 -8.45 -8.85
CA ARG A 260 -1.41 -8.16 -10.23
C ARG A 260 -1.18 -9.45 -11.00
N SER A 261 -0.46 -10.40 -10.42
CA SER A 261 -0.14 -11.69 -11.04
C SER A 261 -1.41 -12.46 -11.40
N VAL A 262 -2.39 -12.55 -10.49
CA VAL A 262 -3.68 -13.20 -10.77
C VAL A 262 -4.44 -12.52 -11.91
N THR A 263 -4.45 -11.18 -11.92
CA THR A 263 -5.15 -10.40 -12.97
C THR A 263 -4.51 -10.62 -14.34
N GLN A 264 -3.18 -10.62 -14.41
CA GLN A 264 -2.43 -10.90 -15.64
C GLN A 264 -2.70 -12.31 -16.17
N THR A 265 -2.69 -13.32 -15.30
CA THR A 265 -3.00 -14.71 -15.69
C THR A 265 -4.44 -14.84 -16.21
N ARG A 266 -5.43 -14.24 -15.53
CA ARG A 266 -6.83 -14.24 -15.98
C ARG A 266 -7.00 -13.59 -17.35
N GLN A 267 -6.31 -12.47 -17.61
CA GLN A 267 -6.33 -11.82 -18.92
C GLN A 267 -5.70 -12.70 -19.99
N ALA A 268 -4.56 -13.35 -19.70
CA ALA A 268 -3.90 -14.28 -20.62
C ALA A 268 -4.80 -15.47 -20.97
N GLU A 269 -5.42 -16.13 -19.98
CA GLU A 269 -6.34 -17.25 -20.18
C GLU A 269 -7.54 -16.85 -21.07
N THR A 270 -8.10 -15.65 -20.84
CA THR A 270 -9.21 -15.13 -21.65
C THR A 270 -8.77 -14.95 -23.11
N THR A 271 -7.57 -14.43 -23.37
CA THR A 271 -7.07 -14.24 -24.76
C THR A 271 -6.74 -15.56 -25.48
N VAL A 272 -6.29 -16.59 -24.76
CA VAL A 272 -6.01 -17.92 -25.33
C VAL A 272 -7.31 -18.64 -25.70
N SER A 273 -8.38 -18.48 -24.90
CA SER A 273 -9.70 -19.01 -25.22
C SER A 273 -10.26 -18.48 -26.55
N TYR A 274 -10.09 -17.18 -26.83
CA TYR A 274 -10.52 -16.58 -28.10
C TYR A 274 -9.66 -16.95 -29.31
N LYS A 275 -8.37 -17.30 -29.12
CA LYS A 275 -7.47 -17.73 -30.21
C LYS A 275 -7.53 -19.24 -30.51
N SER A 276 -8.17 -20.03 -29.67
CA SER A 276 -8.24 -21.50 -29.84
C SER A 276 -9.40 -21.99 -30.74
N LYS A 277 -10.06 -21.10 -31.50
CA LYS A 277 -10.91 -21.47 -32.64
C LYS A 277 -10.28 -21.00 -33.96
N ARG A 278 -9.10 -21.51 -34.30
CA ARG A 278 -8.73 -21.63 -35.72
C ARG A 278 -9.54 -22.81 -36.27
N ARG A 279 -10.64 -22.47 -36.94
CA ARG A 279 -11.37 -23.36 -37.86
C ARG A 279 -10.34 -23.86 -38.87
N LEU A 280 -9.98 -25.13 -38.78
CA LEU A 280 -9.18 -25.82 -39.78
C LEU A 280 -10.03 -25.84 -41.06
N GLU A 281 -9.62 -25.12 -42.09
CA GLU A 281 -10.12 -25.37 -43.44
C GLU A 281 -9.47 -26.68 -43.89
N LEU A 282 -10.32 -27.68 -44.12
CA LEU A 282 -9.96 -28.97 -44.68
C LEU A 282 -9.66 -28.72 -46.16
N ASP A 283 -8.38 -28.77 -46.54
CA ASP A 283 -7.96 -29.11 -47.90
C ASP A 283 -7.83 -30.64 -47.93
N ASP A 284 -8.63 -31.25 -48.80
CA ASP A 284 -8.56 -32.67 -49.17
C ASP A 284 -7.25 -32.91 -49.94
N ASP A 285 -6.29 -33.62 -49.34
CA ASP A 285 -5.32 -34.42 -50.10
C ASP A 285 -4.89 -35.64 -49.28
N ASP A 286 -5.19 -36.81 -49.85
CA ASP A 286 -5.05 -38.13 -49.24
C ASP A 286 -3.58 -38.47 -48.94
N GLY A 287 -3.29 -38.70 -47.65
CA GLY A 287 -1.99 -39.20 -47.19
C GLY A 287 -2.14 -39.94 -45.87
N ASP A 288 -2.36 -41.25 -45.95
CA ASP A 288 -2.42 -42.18 -44.83
C ASP A 288 -1.15 -42.09 -43.96
N VAL A 289 -1.27 -41.50 -42.77
CA VAL A 289 -0.31 -41.66 -41.67
C VAL A 289 -1.07 -41.90 -40.36
N ASP A 290 -1.13 -43.18 -39.99
CA ASP A 290 -1.59 -43.66 -38.70
C ASP A 290 -0.66 -43.15 -37.58
N MET A 291 -1.07 -42.05 -36.95
CA MET A 291 -0.47 -41.54 -35.72
C MET A 291 -1.52 -41.59 -34.62
N GLY A 292 -1.49 -42.68 -33.85
CA GLY A 292 -2.38 -42.93 -32.71
C GLY A 292 -2.43 -41.76 -31.73
N GLN A 293 -3.54 -41.03 -31.71
CA GLN A 293 -3.83 -39.90 -30.81
C GLN A 293 -4.23 -40.33 -29.39
N GLN A 294 -3.75 -41.49 -28.92
CA GLN A 294 -4.24 -42.11 -27.67
C GLN A 294 -3.42 -41.76 -26.43
N ASP A 295 -2.22 -41.19 -26.54
CA ASP A 295 -1.30 -41.13 -25.38
C ASP A 295 -1.38 -39.82 -24.54
N ASP A 296 -1.87 -38.71 -25.10
CA ASP A 296 -1.78 -37.40 -24.41
C ASP A 296 -2.92 -37.14 -23.40
N ARG A 297 -4.04 -37.83 -23.52
CA ARG A 297 -5.20 -37.65 -22.62
C ARG A 297 -5.08 -38.45 -21.33
N ASP A 298 -4.40 -39.59 -21.35
CA ASP A 298 -4.25 -40.45 -20.18
C ASP A 298 -3.26 -39.89 -19.16
N ARG A 299 -2.31 -39.05 -19.59
CA ARG A 299 -1.34 -38.33 -18.74
C ARG A 299 -1.98 -37.48 -17.63
N PHE A 300 -3.21 -37.02 -17.83
CA PHE A 300 -3.91 -36.13 -16.90
C PHE A 300 -5.11 -36.78 -16.21
N SER A 301 -5.38 -38.07 -16.47
CA SER A 301 -6.41 -38.81 -15.76
C SER A 301 -5.98 -39.01 -14.28
N GLY A 302 -6.84 -38.66 -13.33
CA GLY A 302 -6.58 -38.87 -11.88
C GLY A 302 -6.04 -37.66 -11.09
N ARG A 303 -5.72 -36.52 -11.73
CA ARG A 303 -5.50 -35.27 -10.99
C ARG A 303 -6.84 -34.67 -10.60
N THR A 304 -7.24 -34.84 -9.34
CA THR A 304 -8.30 -34.02 -8.75
C THR A 304 -7.91 -32.55 -8.92
N LYS A 305 -8.87 -31.71 -9.35
CA LYS A 305 -8.66 -30.27 -9.54
C LYS A 305 -8.16 -29.66 -8.23
N PHE A 306 -6.85 -29.51 -8.08
CA PHE A 306 -6.26 -28.80 -6.96
C PHE A 306 -6.40 -27.31 -7.23
N ALA A 307 -7.47 -26.72 -6.71
CA ALA A 307 -7.65 -25.28 -6.59
C ALA A 307 -7.37 -24.91 -5.13
N PRO A 308 -6.18 -24.41 -4.78
CA PRO A 308 -5.82 -24.15 -3.39
C PRO A 308 -6.61 -23.01 -2.74
N PHE A 309 -7.34 -22.22 -3.53
CA PHE A 309 -8.17 -21.12 -3.03
C PHE A 309 -9.45 -21.01 -3.87
N MET A 310 -10.50 -21.71 -3.43
CA MET A 310 -11.90 -21.42 -3.76
C MET A 310 -12.62 -21.05 -2.47
#